data_AF-A0A821N8S4-F1
#
_entry.id   AF-A0A821N8S4-F1
#
_cell.length_a   1.000
_cell.length_b   1.000
_cell.length_c   1.000
_cell.angle_alpha   90.00
_cell.angle_beta   90.00
_cell.angle_gamma   90.00
#
_symmetry.space_group_name_H-M   'P 1'
#
loop_
_entity.id
_entity.type
_entity.pdbx_description
1 polymer ?
#
loop_
_entity_poly.entity_id
_entity_poly.type
_entity_poly.pdbx_seq_one_letter_code
_entity_poly.pdbx_strand_id
1 'polypeptide(L)'
;MGPKKQQEISTMQRLFGFELADFQSWSSFIKLMNRPEDPSSLAALRILFGILMMLDIPQERGMSHADIYYPNEDKECQFPLFNFLEPFRAEYMVIVYFIMFLSAVGITLGLFYRCATIFFTITYWYVFLLDKTSWNNHSYLYGLIGFQLIFFDAHHYWSIDGLFRKKIRNSHVPLWNYTLIRYQVFIVYFIAGLKKTEWDWVAGYSMDSLGDHWVFLPFRTFMTIEQITLILVHVCGLLFDLFIGFALFFDCSRPIGIIFCVSFHIMNSQMFNIGMFPYTMLATIPIFFHNDWLRKFINRFIPKYLYKDQPIQYSSSCLYSKEEIKPEETKNQSLKSAIANANSIKNAPIKATLRHKILTIFAVLYLTEQAFLPYSHFITKGYNNWTNVN
;
A
#
# COMPACT_ATOMS: atom_id res chain seq x y z
N MET A 1 16.76 -25.36 -38.21
CA MET A 1 16.12 -24.77 -37.01
C MET A 1 16.93 -25.19 -35.80
N GLY A 2 17.77 -24.32 -35.25
CA GLY A 2 18.47 -24.59 -34.00
C GLY A 2 17.49 -24.49 -32.82
N PRO A 3 17.60 -25.34 -31.79
CA PRO A 3 16.73 -25.25 -30.63
C PRO A 3 16.95 -23.89 -29.95
N LYS A 4 15.86 -23.14 -29.73
CA LYS A 4 15.87 -21.96 -28.86
C LYS A 4 16.31 -22.46 -27.47
N LYS A 5 17.52 -22.08 -27.02
CA LYS A 5 17.92 -22.22 -25.61
C LYS A 5 16.91 -21.40 -24.79
N GLN A 6 15.93 -22.07 -24.20
CA GLN A 6 15.20 -21.53 -23.06
C GLN A 6 16.25 -21.31 -21.97
N GLN A 7 16.48 -20.04 -21.63
CA GLN A 7 17.35 -19.67 -20.53
C GLN A 7 16.76 -20.31 -19.27
N GLU A 8 17.45 -21.29 -18.69
CA GLU A 8 17.03 -21.87 -17.42
C GLU A 8 16.98 -20.75 -16.38
N ILE A 9 15.78 -20.43 -15.91
CA ILE A 9 15.57 -19.45 -14.85
C ILE A 9 16.19 -20.03 -13.59
N SER A 10 17.09 -19.29 -12.95
CA SER A 10 17.75 -19.75 -11.73
C SER A 10 16.72 -20.00 -10.62
N THR A 11 17.09 -20.83 -9.63
CA THR A 11 16.24 -21.03 -8.45
C THR A 11 16.00 -19.72 -7.70
N MET A 12 16.98 -18.81 -7.68
CA MET A 12 16.85 -17.52 -7.01
C MET A 12 15.85 -16.61 -7.72
N GLN A 13 15.97 -16.47 -9.03
CA GLN A 13 15.03 -15.70 -9.84
C GLN A 13 13.62 -16.28 -9.74
N ARG A 14 13.48 -17.61 -9.65
CA ARG A 14 12.18 -18.27 -9.47
C ARG A 14 11.55 -18.01 -8.09
N LEU A 15 12.34 -17.99 -7.02
CA LEU A 15 11.83 -17.87 -5.65
C LEU A 15 11.64 -16.43 -5.19
N PHE A 16 12.58 -15.54 -5.54
CA PHE A 16 12.62 -14.16 -5.06
C PHE A 16 12.27 -13.15 -6.15
N GLY A 17 12.25 -13.57 -7.41
CA GLY A 17 12.00 -12.70 -8.55
C GLY A 17 13.20 -11.83 -8.91
N PHE A 18 14.39 -12.02 -8.35
CA PHE A 18 15.62 -11.28 -8.68
C PHE A 18 16.86 -12.17 -8.58
N GLU A 19 17.98 -11.71 -9.14
CA GLU A 19 19.29 -12.36 -9.05
C GLU A 19 20.23 -11.60 -8.11
N LEU A 20 21.21 -12.28 -7.49
CA LEU A 20 22.27 -11.60 -6.73
C LEU A 20 23.03 -10.56 -7.58
N ALA A 21 23.17 -10.83 -8.89
CA ALA A 21 23.79 -9.92 -9.84
C ALA A 21 23.08 -8.56 -9.94
N ASP A 22 21.79 -8.48 -9.60
CA ASP A 22 21.03 -7.24 -9.61
C ASP A 22 21.50 -6.26 -8.52
N PHE A 23 22.10 -6.77 -7.44
CA PHE A 23 22.61 -5.98 -6.32
C PHE A 23 24.11 -5.71 -6.38
N GLN A 24 24.83 -6.30 -7.34
CA GLN A 24 26.28 -6.14 -7.48
C GLN A 24 26.70 -4.75 -7.98
N SER A 25 25.81 -4.03 -8.67
CA SER A 25 26.10 -2.66 -9.14
C SER A 25 24.88 -1.77 -9.04
N TRP A 26 25.11 -0.48 -8.79
CA TRP A 26 24.05 0.54 -8.79
C TRP A 26 23.27 0.56 -10.10
N SER A 27 23.94 0.33 -11.23
CA SER A 27 23.31 0.30 -12.54
C SER A 27 22.37 -0.91 -12.72
N SER A 28 22.74 -2.07 -12.16
CA SER A 28 21.91 -3.27 -12.14
C SER A 28 20.69 -3.06 -11.24
N PHE A 29 20.90 -2.47 -10.07
CA PHE A 29 19.81 -2.19 -9.13
C PHE A 29 18.79 -1.20 -9.68
N ILE A 30 19.23 -0.14 -10.37
CA ILE A 30 18.32 0.77 -11.09
C ILE A 30 17.49 0.02 -12.13
N LYS A 31 18.09 -0.92 -12.88
CA LYS A 31 17.36 -1.74 -13.86
C LYS A 31 16.33 -2.64 -13.18
N LEU A 32 16.69 -3.31 -12.09
CA LEU A 32 15.77 -4.14 -11.30
C LEU A 32 14.57 -3.31 -10.82
N MET A 33 14.82 -2.19 -10.14
CA MET A 33 13.79 -1.35 -9.54
C MET A 33 12.87 -0.70 -10.58
N ASN A 34 13.34 -0.48 -11.80
CA ASN A 34 12.55 0.11 -12.87
C ASN A 34 12.11 -0.91 -13.93
N ARG A 35 12.27 -2.21 -13.71
CA ARG A 35 11.79 -3.21 -14.67
C ARG A 35 10.27 -3.10 -14.82
N PRO A 36 9.73 -3.42 -16.01
CA PRO A 36 8.30 -3.32 -16.27
C PRO A 36 7.51 -4.39 -15.50
N GLU A 37 6.42 -3.97 -14.88
CA GLU A 37 5.45 -4.83 -14.22
C GLU A 37 4.03 -4.52 -14.72
N ASP A 38 3.13 -5.50 -14.60
CA ASP A 38 1.73 -5.33 -14.97
C ASP A 38 1.06 -4.26 -14.08
N PRO A 39 0.28 -3.31 -14.62
CA PRO A 39 -0.30 -2.22 -13.84
C PRO A 39 -1.58 -2.57 -13.08
N SER A 40 -2.17 -3.76 -13.30
CA SER A 40 -3.54 -4.06 -12.88
C SER A 40 -3.68 -4.19 -11.36
N SER A 41 -2.75 -4.85 -10.67
CA SER A 41 -2.80 -4.99 -9.21
C SER A 41 -2.68 -3.63 -8.50
N LEU A 42 -1.86 -2.72 -9.02
CA LEU A 42 -1.71 -1.38 -8.45
C LEU A 42 -2.99 -0.53 -8.62
N ALA A 43 -3.73 -0.74 -9.71
CA ALA A 43 -5.04 -0.11 -9.89
C ALA A 43 -6.09 -0.66 -8.92
N ALA A 44 -6.09 -1.97 -8.61
CA ALA A 44 -6.95 -2.51 -7.56
C ALA A 44 -6.66 -1.84 -6.20
N LEU A 45 -5.40 -1.76 -5.81
CA LEU A 45 -5.00 -1.05 -4.58
C LEU A 45 -5.53 0.39 -4.57
N ARG A 46 -5.31 1.15 -5.65
CA ARG A 46 -5.78 2.53 -5.77
C ARG A 46 -7.30 2.65 -5.57
N ILE A 47 -8.07 1.78 -6.24
CA ILE A 47 -9.53 1.80 -6.18
C ILE A 47 -10.01 1.44 -4.77
N LEU A 48 -9.50 0.35 -4.19
CA LEU A 48 -9.92 -0.12 -2.87
C LEU A 48 -9.54 0.89 -1.78
N PHE A 49 -8.31 1.41 -1.80
CA PHE A 49 -7.87 2.45 -0.86
C PHE A 49 -8.74 3.70 -0.97
N GLY A 50 -8.99 4.19 -2.18
CA GLY A 50 -9.83 5.38 -2.38
C GLY A 50 -11.27 5.18 -1.87
N ILE A 51 -11.88 4.01 -2.11
CA ILE A 51 -13.22 3.68 -1.58
C ILE A 51 -13.21 3.66 -0.05
N LEU A 52 -12.20 3.04 0.57
CA LEU A 52 -12.11 3.01 2.02
C LEU A 52 -11.89 4.39 2.61
N MET A 53 -11.11 5.27 1.96
CA MET A 53 -10.95 6.65 2.41
C MET A 53 -12.25 7.46 2.24
N MET A 54 -13.05 7.19 1.22
CA MET A 54 -14.39 7.80 1.11
C MET A 54 -15.32 7.39 2.26
N LEU A 55 -15.10 6.24 2.90
CA LEU A 55 -15.85 5.84 4.10
C LEU A 55 -15.21 6.38 5.39
N ASP A 56 -13.88 6.32 5.49
CA ASP A 56 -13.10 6.77 6.65
C ASP A 56 -13.25 8.28 6.89
N ILE A 57 -13.26 9.09 5.82
CA ILE A 57 -13.30 10.55 5.97
C ILE A 57 -14.58 11.03 6.69
N PRO A 58 -15.80 10.66 6.25
CA PRO A 58 -17.03 10.99 6.97
C PRO A 58 -17.12 10.38 8.36
N GLN A 59 -16.74 9.10 8.53
CA GLN A 59 -17.05 8.33 9.73
C GLN A 59 -16.00 8.46 10.83
N GLU A 60 -14.72 8.35 10.48
CA GLU A 60 -13.61 8.24 11.45
C GLU A 60 -12.77 9.51 11.52
N ARG A 61 -12.59 10.24 10.40
CA ARG A 61 -11.84 11.52 10.40
C ARG A 61 -12.67 12.72 10.80
N GLY A 62 -13.95 12.51 11.07
CA GLY A 62 -14.80 13.53 11.67
C GLY A 62 -15.41 14.53 10.71
N MET A 63 -15.42 14.29 9.39
CA MET A 63 -16.11 15.20 8.45
C MET A 63 -17.61 15.34 8.79
N SER A 64 -18.26 14.28 9.29
CA SER A 64 -19.68 14.33 9.71
C SER A 64 -19.94 15.07 11.03
N HIS A 65 -18.90 15.28 11.84
CA HIS A 65 -18.97 15.91 13.16
C HIS A 65 -18.03 17.12 13.25
N ALA A 66 -17.74 17.76 12.12
CA ALA A 66 -16.76 18.85 12.04
C ALA A 66 -17.16 20.06 12.89
N ASP A 67 -18.45 20.28 13.07
CA ASP A 67 -19.03 21.30 13.96
C ASP A 67 -18.72 21.02 15.45
N ILE A 68 -18.62 19.75 15.84
CA ILE A 68 -18.27 19.33 17.20
C ILE A 68 -16.77 19.45 17.42
N TYR A 69 -15.95 19.07 16.44
CA TYR A 69 -14.48 19.10 16.55
C TYR A 69 -13.88 20.51 16.45
N TYR A 70 -14.56 21.40 15.71
CA TYR A 70 -14.11 22.77 15.47
C TYR A 70 -15.22 23.74 15.85
N PRO A 71 -15.58 23.86 17.15
CA PRO A 71 -16.65 24.76 17.58
C PRO A 71 -16.25 26.22 17.34
N ASN A 72 -17.22 27.06 16.99
CA ASN A 72 -16.99 28.49 16.75
C ASN A 72 -16.80 29.33 18.04
N GLU A 73 -16.91 28.70 19.22
CA GLU A 73 -16.68 29.33 20.52
C GLU A 73 -15.26 29.00 21.03
N ASP A 74 -14.69 29.84 21.90
CA ASP A 74 -13.32 29.79 22.44
C ASP A 74 -13.00 28.56 23.35
N LYS A 75 -13.57 27.40 23.05
CA LYS A 75 -13.29 26.11 23.72
C LYS A 75 -12.36 25.27 22.84
N GLU A 76 -11.19 25.80 22.53
CA GLU A 76 -10.17 25.07 21.78
C GLU A 76 -9.40 24.14 22.72
N CYS A 77 -9.82 22.88 22.77
CA CYS A 77 -9.01 21.78 23.32
C CYS A 77 -8.36 21.03 22.15
N GLN A 78 -7.43 21.69 21.44
CA GLN A 78 -6.67 21.07 20.35
C GLN A 78 -5.18 21.06 20.68
N PHE A 79 -4.51 19.96 20.33
CA PHE A 79 -3.09 19.75 20.62
C PHE A 79 -2.31 19.54 19.32
N PRO A 80 -2.07 20.59 18.51
CA PRO A 80 -1.37 20.46 17.24
C PRO A 80 0.08 19.99 17.44
N LEU A 81 0.65 19.33 16.42
CA LEU A 81 2.07 18.98 16.43
C LEU A 81 2.97 20.21 16.50
N PHE A 82 2.67 21.18 15.65
CA PHE A 82 3.43 22.40 15.52
C PHE A 82 2.57 23.58 15.97
N ASN A 83 3.15 24.48 16.77
CA ASN A 83 2.42 25.63 17.32
C ASN A 83 1.91 26.61 16.26
N PHE A 84 2.44 26.57 15.03
CA PHE A 84 1.95 27.41 13.93
C PHE A 84 0.73 26.80 13.22
N LEU A 85 0.41 25.54 13.51
CA LEU A 85 -0.67 24.82 12.86
C LEU A 85 -1.94 24.97 13.69
N GLU A 86 -2.81 25.86 13.23
CA GLU A 86 -4.11 26.11 13.84
C GLU A 86 -5.23 25.62 12.92
N PRO A 87 -6.36 25.15 13.48
CA PRO A 87 -7.52 24.84 12.68
C PRO A 87 -8.04 26.11 12.01
N PHE A 88 -8.58 25.98 10.81
CA PHE A 88 -9.43 27.06 10.30
C PHE A 88 -10.74 27.11 11.09
N ARG A 89 -11.50 28.20 10.93
CA ARG A 89 -12.87 28.26 11.44
C ARG A 89 -13.70 27.08 10.93
N ALA A 90 -14.72 26.69 11.69
CA ALA A 90 -15.57 25.53 11.41
C ALA A 90 -16.02 25.45 9.94
N GLU A 91 -16.46 26.59 9.39
CA GLU A 91 -17.00 26.67 8.03
C GLU A 91 -15.94 26.30 6.97
N TYR A 92 -14.69 26.68 7.20
CA TYR A 92 -13.57 26.37 6.31
C TYR A 92 -13.05 24.96 6.51
N MET A 93 -13.14 24.41 7.72
CA MET A 93 -12.78 23.00 7.96
C MET A 93 -13.68 22.05 7.15
N VAL A 94 -14.97 22.35 7.02
CA VAL A 94 -15.87 21.60 6.13
C VAL A 94 -15.37 21.60 4.68
N ILE A 95 -14.84 22.73 4.19
CA ILE A 95 -14.25 22.82 2.84
C ILE A 95 -13.00 21.95 2.72
N VAL A 96 -12.12 21.95 3.74
CA VAL A 96 -10.93 21.09 3.78
C VAL A 96 -11.33 19.62 3.69
N TYR A 97 -12.29 19.17 4.49
CA TYR A 97 -12.81 17.81 4.43
C TYR A 97 -13.45 17.48 3.09
N PHE A 98 -14.21 18.41 2.50
CA PHE A 98 -14.81 18.22 1.19
C PHE A 98 -13.76 18.04 0.09
N ILE A 99 -12.68 18.83 0.11
CA ILE A 99 -11.55 18.68 -0.81
C ILE A 99 -10.87 17.32 -0.59
N MET A 100 -10.66 16.91 0.66
CA MET A 100 -10.09 15.59 0.98
C MET A 100 -10.96 14.45 0.43
N PHE A 101 -12.27 14.53 0.62
CA PHE A 101 -13.25 13.56 0.14
C PHE A 101 -13.30 13.49 -1.40
N LEU A 102 -13.39 14.65 -2.06
CA LEU A 102 -13.40 14.72 -3.52
C LEU A 102 -12.07 14.19 -4.10
N SER A 103 -10.97 14.43 -3.41
CA SER A 103 -9.67 13.88 -3.76
C SER A 103 -9.64 12.35 -3.63
N ALA A 104 -10.26 11.77 -2.60
CA ALA A 104 -10.43 10.31 -2.48
C ALA A 104 -11.27 9.74 -3.63
N VAL A 105 -12.36 10.41 -4.04
CA VAL A 105 -13.14 10.06 -5.23
C VAL A 105 -12.27 10.11 -6.50
N GLY A 106 -11.48 11.18 -6.66
CA GLY A 106 -10.54 11.34 -7.78
C GLY A 106 -9.49 10.23 -7.82
N ILE A 107 -8.97 9.81 -6.66
CA ILE A 107 -8.06 8.66 -6.52
C ILE A 107 -8.77 7.37 -6.96
N THR A 108 -9.99 7.09 -6.48
CA THR A 108 -10.78 5.90 -6.84
C THR A 108 -11.07 5.81 -8.33
N LEU A 109 -11.42 6.92 -8.98
CA LEU A 109 -11.72 6.96 -10.41
C LEU A 109 -10.46 7.06 -11.27
N GLY A 110 -9.34 7.51 -10.69
CA GLY A 110 -8.12 7.82 -11.42
C GLY A 110 -8.35 9.01 -12.35
N LEU A 111 -9.12 9.99 -11.88
CA LEU A 111 -9.44 11.24 -12.56
C LEU A 111 -8.56 12.34 -11.96
N PHE A 112 -7.79 13.03 -12.81
CA PHE A 112 -6.76 13.98 -12.39
C PHE A 112 -5.87 13.39 -11.29
N TYR A 113 -5.48 12.12 -11.45
CA TYR A 113 -4.95 11.28 -10.37
C TYR A 113 -3.78 11.92 -9.60
N ARG A 114 -2.86 12.56 -10.31
CA ARG A 114 -1.70 13.24 -9.70
C ARG A 114 -2.13 14.44 -8.84
N CYS A 115 -3.10 15.22 -9.30
CA CYS A 115 -3.64 16.33 -8.50
C CYS A 115 -4.45 15.80 -7.32
N ALA A 116 -5.30 14.79 -7.54
CA ALA A 116 -6.11 14.19 -6.49
C ALA A 116 -5.26 13.61 -5.35
N THR A 117 -4.18 12.89 -5.67
CA THR A 117 -3.25 12.36 -4.64
C THR A 117 -2.53 13.45 -3.86
N ILE A 118 -2.12 14.55 -4.51
CA ILE A 118 -1.49 15.69 -3.84
C ILE A 118 -2.48 16.37 -2.89
N PHE A 119 -3.68 16.72 -3.37
CA PHE A 119 -4.70 17.38 -2.54
C PHE A 119 -5.16 16.50 -1.39
N PHE A 120 -5.37 15.20 -1.63
CA PHE A 120 -5.66 14.23 -0.57
C PHE A 120 -4.56 14.24 0.48
N THR A 121 -3.30 14.12 0.07
CA THR A 121 -2.17 14.04 1.02
C THR A 121 -2.04 15.31 1.84
N ILE A 122 -2.11 16.48 1.21
CA ILE A 122 -2.01 17.77 1.91
C ILE A 122 -3.13 17.93 2.94
N THR A 123 -4.39 17.72 2.51
CA THR A 123 -5.55 17.88 3.40
C THR A 123 -5.56 16.82 4.51
N TYR A 124 -5.19 15.58 4.20
CA TYR A 124 -5.09 14.50 5.18
C TYR A 124 -4.04 14.79 6.25
N TRP A 125 -2.83 15.16 5.86
CA TRP A 125 -1.77 15.49 6.83
C TRP A 125 -2.06 16.76 7.59
N TYR A 126 -2.69 17.75 6.99
CA TYR A 126 -3.17 18.94 7.71
C TYR A 126 -4.11 18.53 8.85
N VAL A 127 -5.20 17.81 8.54
CA VAL A 127 -6.18 17.36 9.55
C VAL A 127 -5.52 16.45 10.59
N PHE A 128 -4.67 15.51 10.16
CA PHE A 128 -3.97 14.61 11.07
C PHE A 128 -3.07 15.36 12.06
N LEU A 129 -2.34 16.40 11.61
CA LEU A 129 -1.39 17.12 12.44
C LEU A 129 -2.02 18.14 13.40
N LEU A 130 -3.31 18.46 13.25
CA LEU A 130 -4.04 19.41 14.09
C LEU A 130 -4.29 18.91 15.52
N ASP A 131 -4.36 17.59 15.72
CA ASP A 131 -4.68 17.05 17.04
C ASP A 131 -3.96 15.73 17.35
N LYS A 132 -2.96 15.81 18.24
CA LYS A 132 -2.20 14.68 18.77
C LYS A 132 -3.06 13.64 19.49
N THR A 133 -4.19 14.03 20.06
CA THR A 133 -5.01 13.09 20.84
C THR A 133 -5.70 12.06 19.96
N SER A 134 -5.89 12.38 18.68
CA SER A 134 -6.45 11.49 17.66
C SER A 134 -5.41 10.57 16.99
N TRP A 135 -4.13 10.73 17.31
CA TRP A 135 -3.05 10.03 16.63
C TRP A 135 -3.03 8.54 16.93
N ASN A 136 -2.98 7.76 15.86
CA ASN A 136 -2.74 6.33 15.94
C ASN A 136 -1.98 5.85 14.71
N ASN A 137 -1.32 4.70 14.86
CA ASN A 137 -0.47 4.10 13.83
C ASN A 137 -1.24 3.80 12.53
N HIS A 138 -2.54 3.52 12.61
CA HIS A 138 -3.37 3.20 11.45
C HIS A 138 -3.61 4.44 10.58
N SER A 139 -3.95 5.56 11.22
CA SER A 139 -4.14 6.85 10.56
C SER A 139 -2.84 7.34 9.93
N TYR A 140 -1.72 7.18 10.65
CA TYR A 140 -0.39 7.46 10.11
C TYR A 140 -0.11 6.63 8.84
N LEU A 141 -0.43 5.33 8.85
CA LEU A 141 -0.29 4.45 7.68
C LEU A 141 -1.12 4.94 6.48
N TYR A 142 -2.33 5.43 6.67
CA TYR A 142 -3.15 5.94 5.56
C TYR A 142 -2.55 7.19 4.94
N GLY A 143 -2.02 8.10 5.77
CA GLY A 143 -1.26 9.26 5.30
C GLY A 143 -0.01 8.87 4.50
N LEU A 144 0.70 7.83 4.93
CA LEU A 144 1.84 7.27 4.19
C LEU A 144 1.44 6.66 2.86
N ILE A 145 0.35 5.87 2.81
CA ILE A 145 -0.15 5.31 1.55
C ILE A 145 -0.61 6.43 0.60
N GLY A 146 -1.31 7.45 1.11
CA GLY A 146 -1.68 8.64 0.35
C GLY A 146 -0.46 9.35 -0.26
N PHE A 147 0.59 9.56 0.55
CA PHE A 147 1.85 10.13 0.12
C PHE A 147 2.55 9.27 -0.96
N GLN A 148 2.61 7.96 -0.77
CA GLN A 148 3.20 7.04 -1.76
C GLN A 148 2.47 7.10 -3.11
N LEU A 149 1.13 7.19 -3.10
CA LEU A 149 0.32 7.30 -4.31
C LEU A 149 0.64 8.56 -5.13
N ILE A 150 1.18 9.63 -4.53
CA ILE A 150 1.67 10.80 -5.29
C ILE A 150 2.70 10.38 -6.33
N PHE A 151 3.56 9.41 -6.02
CA PHE A 151 4.67 9.00 -6.87
C PHE A 151 4.32 7.81 -7.77
N PHE A 152 3.42 6.93 -7.33
CA PHE A 152 3.03 5.73 -8.07
C PHE A 152 2.35 6.02 -9.41
N ASP A 153 2.50 5.09 -10.35
CA ASP A 153 1.83 5.10 -11.65
C ASP A 153 0.49 4.33 -11.61
N ALA A 154 -0.26 4.40 -10.50
CA ALA A 154 -1.47 3.59 -10.29
C ALA A 154 -2.67 3.98 -11.20
N HIS A 155 -2.55 5.10 -11.90
CA HIS A 155 -3.47 5.57 -12.93
C HIS A 155 -3.20 4.98 -14.32
N HIS A 156 -2.19 4.12 -14.48
CA HIS A 156 -1.92 3.48 -15.76
C HIS A 156 -2.92 2.36 -16.10
N TYR A 157 -3.76 1.92 -15.15
CA TYR A 157 -4.81 0.93 -15.41
C TYR A 157 -6.13 1.33 -14.75
N TRP A 158 -7.24 1.05 -15.44
CA TRP A 158 -8.61 1.34 -15.00
C TRP A 158 -8.83 2.75 -14.44
N SER A 159 -8.29 3.75 -15.14
CA SER A 159 -8.41 5.15 -14.78
C SER A 159 -9.15 5.94 -15.86
N ILE A 160 -9.87 6.97 -15.43
CA ILE A 160 -10.47 7.94 -16.36
C ILE A 160 -9.36 8.72 -17.09
N ASP A 161 -8.25 9.03 -16.42
CA ASP A 161 -7.08 9.66 -17.04
C ASP A 161 -6.56 8.90 -18.27
N GLY A 162 -6.56 7.56 -18.22
CA GLY A 162 -6.17 6.72 -19.35
C GLY A 162 -7.18 6.74 -20.51
N LEU A 163 -8.44 7.06 -20.26
CA LEU A 163 -9.44 7.24 -21.33
C LEU A 163 -9.12 8.50 -22.15
N PHE A 164 -8.74 9.58 -21.48
CA PHE A 164 -8.33 10.84 -22.13
C PHE A 164 -6.92 10.77 -22.71
N ARG A 165 -5.99 10.09 -22.03
CA ARG A 165 -4.57 10.01 -22.41
C ARG A 165 -4.19 8.58 -22.78
N LYS A 166 -4.33 8.25 -24.08
CA LYS A 166 -4.06 6.89 -24.61
C LYS A 166 -2.65 6.35 -24.32
N LYS A 167 -1.65 7.23 -24.13
CA LYS A 167 -0.25 6.85 -23.84
C LYS A 167 -0.08 6.14 -22.49
N ILE A 168 -0.85 6.53 -21.46
CA ILE A 168 -0.74 5.92 -20.13
C ILE A 168 -1.69 4.73 -19.96
N ARG A 169 -2.70 4.61 -20.84
CA ARG A 169 -3.74 3.59 -20.75
C ARG A 169 -3.17 2.20 -20.92
N ASN A 170 -3.31 1.38 -19.88
CA ASN A 170 -2.80 0.02 -19.82
C ASN A 170 -1.29 -0.05 -20.15
N SER A 171 -0.51 0.83 -19.55
CA SER A 171 0.95 0.84 -19.72
C SER A 171 1.66 0.27 -18.48
N HIS A 172 2.82 -0.32 -18.66
CA HIS A 172 3.60 -0.89 -17.57
C HIS A 172 3.90 0.13 -16.46
N VAL A 173 4.11 -0.38 -15.25
CA VAL A 173 4.58 0.38 -14.10
C VAL A 173 5.90 -0.20 -13.60
N PRO A 174 6.80 0.62 -13.02
CA PRO A 174 8.08 0.12 -12.54
C PRO A 174 7.91 -0.69 -11.24
N LEU A 175 8.77 -1.70 -11.05
CA LEU A 175 8.76 -2.58 -9.88
C LEU A 175 8.79 -1.82 -8.53
N TRP A 176 9.51 -0.71 -8.44
CA TRP A 176 9.64 0.04 -7.19
C TRP A 176 8.28 0.51 -6.62
N ASN A 177 7.25 0.72 -7.46
CA ASN A 177 5.90 1.02 -6.98
C ASN A 177 5.37 -0.10 -6.07
N TYR A 178 5.55 -1.35 -6.50
CA TYR A 178 5.17 -2.54 -5.74
C TYR A 178 6.07 -2.74 -4.52
N THR A 179 7.37 -2.50 -4.67
CA THR A 179 8.33 -2.64 -3.57
C THR A 179 7.98 -1.72 -2.41
N LEU A 180 7.67 -0.44 -2.66
CA LEU A 180 7.36 0.52 -1.60
C LEU A 180 6.10 0.16 -0.82
N ILE A 181 5.00 -0.19 -1.50
CA ILE A 181 3.76 -0.53 -0.81
C ILE A 181 3.86 -1.88 -0.08
N ARG A 182 4.48 -2.91 -0.69
CA ARG A 182 4.68 -4.21 -0.04
C ARG A 182 5.55 -4.08 1.19
N TYR A 183 6.62 -3.28 1.09
CA TYR A 183 7.47 -2.98 2.24
C TYR A 183 6.71 -2.22 3.32
N GLN A 184 5.90 -1.22 2.96
CA GLN A 184 5.11 -0.47 3.93
C GLN A 184 4.15 -1.36 4.71
N VAL A 185 3.48 -2.29 4.03
CA VAL A 185 2.61 -3.28 4.70
C VAL A 185 3.43 -4.25 5.55
N PHE A 186 4.57 -4.73 5.04
CA PHE A 186 5.48 -5.61 5.76
C PHE A 186 5.98 -4.98 7.07
N ILE A 187 6.49 -3.74 7.02
CA ILE A 187 7.14 -3.11 8.16
C ILE A 187 6.16 -2.81 9.28
N VAL A 188 4.88 -2.52 8.97
CA VAL A 188 3.83 -2.34 9.97
C VAL A 188 3.66 -3.60 10.81
N TYR A 189 3.55 -4.78 10.19
CA TYR A 189 3.47 -6.04 10.94
C TYR A 189 4.77 -6.33 11.70
N PHE A 190 5.91 -6.22 11.01
CA PHE A 190 7.18 -6.61 11.60
C PHE A 190 7.52 -5.78 12.84
N ILE A 191 7.32 -4.46 12.79
CA ILE A 191 7.53 -3.56 13.95
C ILE A 191 6.49 -3.82 15.04
N ALA A 192 5.23 -4.10 14.69
CA ALA A 192 4.21 -4.50 15.68
C ALA A 192 4.61 -5.81 16.39
N GLY A 193 5.19 -6.76 15.67
CA GLY A 193 5.70 -8.02 16.22
C GLY A 193 6.90 -7.80 17.13
N LEU A 194 7.86 -6.95 16.73
CA LEU A 194 8.98 -6.58 17.59
C LEU A 194 8.50 -5.92 18.89
N LYS A 195 7.50 -5.03 18.83
CA LYS A 195 6.92 -4.42 20.04
C LYS A 195 6.27 -5.47 20.97
N LYS A 196 5.67 -6.52 20.41
CA LYS A 196 5.06 -7.64 21.15
C LYS A 196 6.08 -8.60 21.78
N THR A 197 7.38 -8.40 21.57
CA THR A 197 8.43 -9.17 22.28
C THR A 197 8.65 -8.70 23.72
N GLU A 198 8.06 -7.57 24.10
CA GLU A 198 8.11 -7.06 25.48
C GLU A 198 7.43 -8.02 26.47
N TRP A 199 7.96 -8.02 27.70
CA TRP A 199 7.56 -8.97 28.74
C TRP A 199 6.06 -8.93 29.05
N ASP A 200 5.45 -7.75 29.02
CA ASP A 200 4.02 -7.57 29.29
C ASP A 200 3.13 -8.28 28.26
N TRP A 201 3.58 -8.39 27.02
CA TRP A 201 2.87 -9.16 26.00
C TRP A 201 3.19 -10.64 26.12
N VAL A 202 4.48 -11.01 26.19
CA VAL A 202 4.88 -12.43 26.20
C VAL A 202 4.33 -13.19 27.42
N ALA A 203 4.22 -12.51 28.56
CA ALA A 203 3.67 -13.10 29.78
C ALA A 203 2.14 -13.10 29.85
N GLY A 204 1.46 -12.50 28.86
CA GLY A 204 0.00 -12.47 28.81
C GLY A 204 -0.66 -11.45 29.73
N TYR A 205 0.06 -10.43 30.19
CA TYR A 205 -0.49 -9.36 31.04
C TYR A 205 -1.26 -8.31 30.24
N SER A 206 -0.92 -8.13 28.97
CA SER A 206 -1.70 -7.28 28.06
C SER A 206 -3.03 -7.95 27.73
N MET A 207 -4.15 -7.21 27.62
CA MET A 207 -5.41 -7.77 27.09
C MET A 207 -5.82 -9.13 27.72
N ASP A 208 -5.63 -9.28 29.03
CA ASP A 208 -5.78 -10.53 29.80
C ASP A 208 -7.15 -11.22 29.63
N SER A 209 -8.20 -10.43 29.49
CA SER A 209 -9.60 -10.85 29.34
C SER A 209 -10.01 -11.11 27.89
N LEU A 210 -9.12 -10.97 26.91
CA LEU A 210 -9.50 -11.06 25.51
C LEU A 210 -9.93 -12.47 25.07
N GLY A 211 -9.46 -13.51 25.77
CA GLY A 211 -9.94 -14.89 25.57
C GLY A 211 -11.44 -15.06 25.86
N ASP A 212 -12.05 -14.15 26.63
CA ASP A 212 -13.49 -14.12 26.91
C ASP A 212 -14.33 -13.58 25.75
N HIS A 213 -13.71 -13.11 24.67
CA HIS A 213 -14.44 -12.66 23.49
C HIS A 213 -15.13 -13.82 22.74
N TRP A 214 -16.35 -13.58 22.25
CA TRP A 214 -17.20 -14.61 21.59
C TRP A 214 -16.55 -15.23 20.36
N VAL A 215 -15.65 -14.51 19.70
CA VAL A 215 -14.91 -14.99 18.53
C VAL A 215 -14.06 -16.22 18.84
N PHE A 216 -13.65 -16.39 20.10
CA PHE A 216 -12.93 -17.57 20.56
C PHE A 216 -13.81 -18.73 21.02
N LEU A 217 -15.15 -18.60 20.96
CA LEU A 217 -16.08 -19.65 21.41
C LEU A 217 -15.80 -21.04 20.79
N PRO A 218 -15.44 -21.18 19.50
CA PRO A 218 -15.08 -22.48 18.93
C PRO A 218 -13.91 -23.18 19.66
N PHE A 219 -12.94 -22.41 20.14
CA PHE A 219 -11.75 -22.92 20.84
C PHE A 219 -12.02 -23.31 22.29
N ARG A 220 -13.07 -22.76 22.91
CA ARG A 220 -13.47 -23.10 24.30
C ARG A 220 -13.95 -24.54 24.48
N THR A 221 -14.20 -25.25 23.39
CA THR A 221 -14.53 -26.68 23.43
C THR A 221 -13.35 -27.55 23.84
N PHE A 222 -12.11 -27.07 23.67
CA PHE A 222 -10.88 -27.82 23.98
C PHE A 222 -9.76 -27.00 24.67
N MET A 223 -9.95 -25.69 24.87
CA MET A 223 -9.01 -24.82 25.60
C MET A 223 -9.74 -24.03 26.70
N THR A 224 -9.05 -23.82 27.83
CA THR A 224 -9.46 -22.88 28.87
C THR A 224 -9.30 -21.42 28.40
N ILE A 225 -9.97 -20.48 29.06
CA ILE A 225 -9.88 -19.05 28.72
C ILE A 225 -8.44 -18.56 28.86
N GLU A 226 -7.74 -18.99 29.92
CA GLU A 226 -6.34 -18.65 30.17
C GLU A 226 -5.42 -19.18 29.07
N GLN A 227 -5.67 -20.40 28.59
CA GLN A 227 -4.94 -20.97 27.45
C GLN A 227 -5.24 -20.22 26.15
N ILE A 228 -6.49 -19.80 25.91
CA ILE A 228 -6.86 -19.00 24.73
C ILE A 228 -6.14 -17.66 24.78
N THR A 229 -6.20 -16.95 25.91
CA THR A 229 -5.50 -15.68 26.10
C THR A 229 -4.00 -15.85 25.87
N LEU A 230 -3.35 -16.81 26.51
CA LEU A 230 -1.90 -16.95 26.37
C LEU A 230 -1.47 -17.46 24.99
N ILE A 231 -2.11 -18.52 24.48
CA ILE A 231 -1.67 -19.19 23.26
C ILE A 231 -2.19 -18.45 22.01
N LEU A 232 -3.50 -18.23 21.90
CA LEU A 232 -4.10 -17.68 20.69
C LEU A 232 -3.97 -16.15 20.59
N VAL A 233 -4.16 -15.43 21.69
CA VAL A 233 -4.03 -13.96 21.67
C VAL A 233 -2.56 -13.56 21.69
N HIS A 234 -1.79 -14.00 22.67
CA HIS A 234 -0.43 -13.51 22.86
C HIS A 234 0.59 -14.19 21.96
N VAL A 235 0.75 -15.51 22.06
CA VAL A 235 1.78 -16.24 21.31
C VAL A 235 1.47 -16.21 19.80
N CYS A 236 0.26 -16.60 19.39
CA CYS A 236 -0.11 -16.55 17.98
C CYS A 236 -0.17 -15.12 17.44
N GLY A 237 -0.62 -14.13 18.22
CA GLY A 237 -0.59 -12.71 17.81
C GLY A 237 0.84 -12.20 17.58
N LEU A 238 1.78 -12.54 18.46
CA LEU A 238 3.21 -12.22 18.31
C LEU A 238 3.81 -12.87 17.06
N LEU A 239 3.62 -14.20 16.91
CA LEU A 239 4.15 -14.95 15.77
C LEU A 239 3.53 -14.47 14.45
N PHE A 240 2.24 -14.15 14.46
CA PHE A 240 1.57 -13.58 13.30
C PHE A 240 2.25 -12.28 12.87
N ASP A 241 2.39 -11.30 13.76
CA ASP A 241 2.97 -10.01 13.39
C ASP A 241 4.44 -10.12 12.95
N LEU A 242 5.23 -11.00 13.58
CA LEU A 242 6.63 -11.21 13.19
C LEU A 242 6.78 -11.89 11.82
N PHE A 243 5.88 -12.84 11.49
CA PHE A 243 6.10 -13.75 10.35
C PHE A 243 5.15 -13.56 9.17
N ILE A 244 3.99 -12.90 9.35
CA ILE A 244 2.99 -12.77 8.28
C ILE A 244 3.54 -12.04 7.05
N GLY A 245 4.35 -11.00 7.28
CA GLY A 245 5.00 -10.26 6.20
C GLY A 245 5.89 -11.16 5.34
N PHE A 246 6.69 -12.03 5.96
CA PHE A 246 7.51 -13.02 5.26
C PHE A 246 6.64 -14.06 4.55
N ALA A 247 5.58 -14.55 5.22
CA ALA A 247 4.67 -15.55 4.66
C ALA A 247 4.00 -15.03 3.38
N LEU A 248 3.60 -13.76 3.33
CA LEU A 248 2.99 -13.14 2.15
C LEU A 248 3.99 -12.89 1.01
N PHE A 249 5.26 -12.66 1.33
CA PHE A 249 6.28 -12.31 0.36
C PHE A 249 6.67 -13.50 -0.52
N PHE A 250 6.89 -14.67 0.07
CA PHE A 250 7.35 -15.86 -0.67
C PHE A 250 6.20 -16.61 -1.36
N ASP A 251 6.37 -16.92 -2.65
CA ASP A 251 5.36 -17.60 -3.47
C ASP A 251 4.82 -18.89 -2.83
N CYS A 252 5.69 -19.67 -2.19
CA CYS A 252 5.35 -20.96 -1.59
C CYS A 252 4.47 -20.82 -0.33
N SER A 253 4.77 -19.84 0.54
CA SER A 253 4.01 -19.62 1.78
C SER A 253 2.82 -18.68 1.60
N ARG A 254 2.78 -17.90 0.51
CA ARG A 254 1.78 -16.85 0.30
C ARG A 254 0.33 -17.32 0.42
N PRO A 255 -0.10 -18.45 -0.18
CA PRO A 255 -1.49 -18.91 -0.02
C PRO A 255 -1.89 -19.12 1.44
N ILE A 256 -0.98 -19.69 2.24
CA ILE A 256 -1.20 -19.91 3.67
C ILE A 256 -1.20 -18.57 4.41
N GLY A 257 -0.24 -17.69 4.10
CA GLY A 257 -0.18 -16.34 4.65
C GLY A 257 -1.43 -15.51 4.37
N ILE A 258 -2.04 -15.64 3.19
CA ILE A 258 -3.29 -14.97 2.84
C ILE A 258 -4.43 -15.44 3.75
N ILE A 259 -4.58 -16.76 3.95
CA ILE A 259 -5.64 -17.32 4.80
C ILE A 259 -5.50 -16.75 6.22
N PHE A 260 -4.31 -16.83 6.82
CA PHE A 260 -4.08 -16.29 8.15
C PHE A 260 -4.28 -14.78 8.22
N CYS A 261 -3.79 -14.03 7.23
CA CYS A 261 -3.91 -12.57 7.21
C CYS A 261 -5.38 -12.13 7.12
N VAL A 262 -6.16 -12.77 6.24
CA VAL A 262 -7.59 -12.51 6.13
C VAL A 262 -8.33 -12.87 7.41
N SER A 263 -8.09 -14.06 7.96
CA SER A 263 -8.71 -14.49 9.22
C SER A 263 -8.37 -13.55 10.38
N PHE A 264 -7.12 -13.10 10.50
CA PHE A 264 -6.68 -12.18 11.55
C PHE A 264 -7.37 -10.83 11.46
N HIS A 265 -7.47 -10.23 10.28
CA HIS A 265 -8.15 -8.93 10.14
C HIS A 265 -9.66 -9.02 10.31
N ILE A 266 -10.29 -10.11 9.84
CA ILE A 266 -11.71 -10.33 10.15
C ILE A 266 -11.91 -10.50 11.66
N MET A 267 -11.04 -11.24 12.34
CA MET A 267 -11.09 -11.40 13.79
C MET A 267 -10.98 -10.04 14.51
N ASN A 268 -9.99 -9.23 14.11
CA ASN A 268 -9.79 -7.89 14.68
C ASN A 268 -10.96 -6.95 14.42
N SER A 269 -11.62 -7.03 13.25
CA SER A 269 -12.79 -6.19 12.98
C SER A 269 -14.01 -6.54 13.83
N GLN A 270 -14.08 -7.77 14.36
CA GLN A 270 -15.15 -8.19 15.28
C GLN A 270 -14.81 -7.93 16.74
N MET A 271 -13.52 -7.94 17.09
CA MET A 271 -13.05 -7.90 18.47
C MET A 271 -12.66 -6.50 18.93
N PHE A 272 -12.20 -5.66 18.02
CA PHE A 272 -11.69 -4.33 18.34
C PHE A 272 -12.42 -3.24 17.55
N ASN A 273 -12.74 -2.14 18.23
CA ASN A 273 -13.24 -0.92 17.61
C ASN A 273 -12.07 -0.01 17.17
N ILE A 274 -11.26 -0.51 16.24
CA ILE A 274 -10.05 0.19 15.71
C ILE A 274 -10.29 0.85 14.35
N GLY A 275 -11.54 1.23 14.09
CA GLY A 275 -11.97 1.92 12.88
C GLY A 275 -11.73 1.12 11.60
N MET A 276 -11.36 1.82 10.53
CA MET A 276 -11.20 1.24 9.18
C MET A 276 -9.99 0.31 9.01
N PHE A 277 -9.14 0.16 10.03
CA PHE A 277 -7.84 -0.50 9.90
C PHE A 277 -7.89 -1.93 9.37
N PRO A 278 -8.71 -2.84 9.93
CA PRO A 278 -8.76 -4.21 9.42
C PRO A 278 -9.20 -4.27 7.95
N TYR A 279 -10.14 -3.40 7.55
CA TYR A 279 -10.63 -3.33 6.18
C TYR A 279 -9.57 -2.77 5.23
N THR A 280 -8.81 -1.75 5.63
CA THR A 280 -7.68 -1.22 4.84
C THR A 280 -6.57 -2.27 4.72
N MET A 281 -6.24 -3.00 5.79
CA MET A 281 -5.25 -4.07 5.69
C MET A 281 -5.71 -5.20 4.77
N LEU A 282 -6.98 -5.63 4.85
CA LEU A 282 -7.57 -6.58 3.90
C LEU A 282 -7.47 -6.10 2.45
N ALA A 283 -7.74 -4.81 2.20
CA ALA A 283 -7.63 -4.21 0.87
C ALA A 283 -6.20 -4.16 0.31
N THR A 284 -5.17 -4.20 1.18
CA THR A 284 -3.77 -4.26 0.73
C THR A 284 -3.31 -5.66 0.36
N ILE A 285 -3.94 -6.74 0.87
CA ILE A 285 -3.52 -8.14 0.63
C ILE A 285 -3.32 -8.46 -0.87
N PRO A 286 -4.21 -8.05 -1.80
CA PRO A 286 -4.04 -8.37 -3.22
C PRO A 286 -2.75 -7.85 -3.84
N ILE A 287 -2.08 -6.86 -3.23
CA ILE A 287 -0.79 -6.34 -3.71
C ILE A 287 0.32 -7.38 -3.61
N PHE A 288 0.18 -8.39 -2.76
CA PHE A 288 1.13 -9.49 -2.63
C PHE A 288 0.90 -10.59 -3.66
N PHE A 289 -0.23 -10.59 -4.38
CA PHE A 289 -0.45 -11.56 -5.45
C PHE A 289 0.47 -11.28 -6.63
N HIS A 290 0.49 -12.18 -7.62
CA HIS A 290 1.16 -11.89 -8.89
C HIS A 290 0.60 -10.60 -9.50
N ASN A 291 1.46 -9.71 -10.01
CA ASN A 291 1.07 -8.35 -10.42
C ASN A 291 -0.04 -8.31 -11.49
N ASP A 292 -0.23 -9.41 -12.23
CA ASP A 292 -1.25 -9.59 -13.26
C ASP A 292 -2.51 -10.35 -12.79
N TRP A 293 -2.65 -10.59 -11.47
CA TRP A 293 -3.76 -11.38 -10.92
C TRP A 293 -5.12 -10.82 -11.33
N LEU A 294 -5.28 -9.50 -11.28
CA LEU A 294 -6.55 -8.84 -11.59
C LEU A 294 -6.88 -9.04 -13.07
N ARG A 295 -5.90 -8.83 -13.96
CA ARG A 295 -6.05 -9.10 -15.39
C ARG A 295 -6.44 -10.55 -15.66
N LYS A 296 -5.74 -11.51 -15.04
CA LYS A 296 -6.05 -12.95 -15.17
C LYS A 296 -7.45 -13.29 -14.65
N PHE A 297 -7.84 -12.72 -13.52
CA PHE A 297 -9.17 -12.89 -12.93
C PHE A 297 -10.25 -12.40 -13.88
N ILE A 298 -10.13 -11.18 -14.40
CA ILE A 298 -11.08 -10.59 -15.35
C ILE A 298 -11.18 -11.45 -16.62
N ASN A 299 -10.05 -11.81 -17.22
CA ASN A 299 -10.05 -12.57 -18.48
C ASN A 299 -10.61 -13.99 -18.31
N ARG A 300 -10.61 -14.53 -17.09
CA ARG A 300 -11.19 -15.84 -16.76
C ARG A 300 -12.68 -15.78 -16.45
N PHE A 301 -13.14 -14.76 -15.73
CA PHE A 301 -14.50 -14.72 -15.16
C PHE A 301 -15.43 -13.70 -15.84
N ILE A 302 -14.91 -12.68 -16.52
CA ILE A 302 -15.71 -11.64 -17.17
C ILE A 302 -15.77 -11.93 -18.68
N PRO A 303 -16.98 -12.09 -19.25
CA PRO A 303 -17.14 -12.30 -20.69
C PRO A 303 -16.54 -11.17 -21.54
N LYS A 304 -15.90 -11.55 -22.66
CA LYS A 304 -15.19 -10.61 -23.56
C LYS A 304 -16.06 -9.51 -24.18
N TYR A 305 -17.38 -9.67 -24.20
CA TYR A 305 -18.30 -8.64 -24.68
C TYR A 305 -18.51 -7.51 -23.66
N LEU A 306 -18.36 -7.78 -22.35
CA LEU A 306 -18.39 -6.77 -21.29
C LEU A 306 -17.04 -6.06 -21.15
N TYR A 307 -15.95 -6.79 -21.41
CA TYR A 307 -14.60 -6.28 -21.27
C TYR A 307 -13.69 -6.77 -22.39
N LYS A 308 -13.15 -5.83 -23.17
CA LYS A 308 -12.12 -6.10 -24.16
C LYS A 308 -10.77 -5.64 -23.64
N ASP A 309 -9.98 -6.62 -23.18
CA ASP A 309 -8.63 -6.36 -22.71
C ASP A 309 -7.81 -5.65 -23.79
N GLN A 310 -7.13 -4.58 -23.39
CA GLN A 310 -6.25 -3.84 -24.29
C GLN A 310 -4.87 -4.48 -24.24
N PRO A 311 -4.07 -4.43 -25.31
CA PRO A 311 -2.67 -4.84 -25.23
C PRO A 311 -1.94 -3.95 -24.24
N ILE A 312 -1.04 -4.53 -23.46
CA ILE A 312 -0.18 -3.78 -22.54
C ILE A 312 0.82 -2.93 -23.34
N GLN A 313 1.04 -1.70 -22.90
CA GLN A 313 1.90 -0.73 -23.57
C GLN A 313 3.21 -0.51 -22.79
N TYR A 314 4.27 -0.15 -23.50
CA TYR A 314 5.53 0.28 -22.92
C TYR A 314 5.36 1.65 -22.25
N SER A 315 6.09 1.85 -21.17
CA SER A 315 6.03 3.05 -20.35
C SER A 315 7.41 3.69 -20.24
N SER A 316 7.46 5.01 -20.36
CA SER A 316 8.71 5.76 -20.15
C SER A 316 9.18 5.78 -18.69
N SER A 317 8.35 5.31 -17.75
CA SER A 317 8.71 5.13 -16.34
C SER A 317 9.48 3.83 -16.07
N CYS A 318 9.54 2.92 -17.04
CA CYS A 318 10.16 1.59 -16.91
C CYS A 318 11.44 1.50 -17.76
N LEU A 319 12.36 0.61 -17.40
CA LEU A 319 13.55 0.26 -18.18
C LEU A 319 13.42 -1.14 -18.78
N TYR A 320 13.75 -1.25 -20.06
CA TYR A 320 13.61 -2.47 -20.84
C TYR A 320 14.96 -3.01 -21.30
N SER A 321 15.05 -4.33 -21.41
CA SER A 321 16.14 -5.03 -22.09
C SER A 321 15.95 -5.01 -23.60
N LYS A 322 17.03 -5.29 -24.35
CA LYS A 322 16.97 -5.37 -25.82
C LYS A 322 16.17 -6.58 -26.28
N GLU A 323 16.14 -7.65 -25.48
CA GLU A 323 15.38 -8.85 -25.75
C GLU A 323 13.87 -8.61 -25.62
N GLU A 324 13.44 -7.86 -24.61
CA GLU A 324 12.02 -7.55 -24.35
C GLU A 324 11.37 -6.66 -25.42
N ILE A 325 12.15 -5.77 -26.06
CA ILE A 325 11.62 -4.83 -27.07
C ILE A 325 11.37 -5.53 -28.44
N LYS A 326 11.72 -6.82 -28.58
CA LYS A 326 11.48 -7.52 -29.86
C LYS A 326 9.98 -7.67 -30.12
N PRO A 327 9.48 -7.27 -31.30
CA PRO A 327 8.10 -7.56 -31.65
C PRO A 327 7.93 -9.08 -31.71
N GLU A 328 7.01 -9.63 -30.92
CA GLU A 328 6.45 -10.93 -31.27
C GLU A 328 5.85 -10.79 -32.68
N GLU A 329 6.36 -11.57 -33.63
CA GLU A 329 5.74 -11.74 -34.95
C GLU A 329 4.40 -12.48 -34.79
N THR A 330 3.40 -11.85 -34.15
CA THR A 330 2.07 -12.41 -34.08
C THR A 330 1.35 -12.09 -35.40
N LYS A 331 1.30 -13.08 -36.30
CA LYS A 331 0.71 -13.00 -37.65
C LYS A 331 -0.76 -12.53 -37.74
N ASN A 332 -1.44 -12.28 -36.62
CA ASN A 332 -2.84 -11.88 -36.54
C ASN A 332 -3.08 -10.58 -35.73
N GLN A 333 -2.17 -9.60 -35.78
CA GLN A 333 -2.47 -8.27 -35.22
C GLN A 333 -3.23 -7.39 -36.22
N SER A 334 -4.33 -6.80 -35.76
CA SER A 334 -5.04 -5.76 -36.52
C SER A 334 -4.12 -4.55 -36.81
N LEU A 335 -4.33 -3.85 -37.92
CA LEU A 335 -3.52 -2.67 -38.29
C LEU A 335 -3.46 -1.61 -37.17
N LYS A 336 -4.56 -1.41 -36.43
CA LYS A 336 -4.63 -0.50 -35.28
C LYS A 336 -3.74 -0.95 -34.11
N SER A 337 -3.70 -2.25 -33.80
CA SER A 337 -2.83 -2.79 -32.76
C SER A 337 -1.36 -2.73 -33.16
N ALA A 338 -1.04 -2.96 -34.44
CA ALA A 338 0.33 -2.86 -34.94
C ALA A 338 0.88 -1.42 -34.85
N ILE A 339 0.08 -0.42 -35.23
CA ILE A 339 0.45 1.01 -35.11
C ILE A 339 0.59 1.44 -33.64
N ALA A 340 -0.32 1.00 -32.76
CA ALA A 340 -0.22 1.26 -31.32
C ALA A 340 1.06 0.64 -30.73
N ASN A 341 1.40 -0.59 -31.12
CA ASN A 341 2.60 -1.30 -30.68
C ASN A 341 3.88 -0.59 -31.18
N ALA A 342 3.93 -0.17 -32.43
CA ALA A 342 5.07 0.58 -32.98
C ALA A 342 5.30 1.93 -32.27
N ASN A 343 4.22 2.66 -31.95
CA ASN A 343 4.31 3.92 -31.20
C ASN A 343 4.70 3.67 -29.73
N SER A 344 4.24 2.57 -29.14
CA SER A 344 4.61 2.12 -27.81
C SER A 344 6.12 1.81 -27.72
N ILE A 345 6.68 1.09 -28.70
CA ILE A 345 8.12 0.73 -28.75
C ILE A 345 9.03 1.96 -28.71
N LYS A 346 8.65 3.05 -29.39
CA LYS A 346 9.40 4.33 -29.33
C LYS A 346 9.51 4.91 -27.91
N ASN A 347 8.61 4.52 -27.00
CA ASN A 347 8.56 4.98 -25.62
C ASN A 347 9.23 4.02 -24.62
N ALA A 348 9.90 2.95 -25.07
CA ALA A 348 10.58 1.97 -24.23
C ALA A 348 12.07 2.35 -24.03
N PRO A 349 12.47 3.00 -22.93
CA PRO A 349 13.87 3.37 -22.73
C PRO A 349 14.70 2.15 -22.31
N ILE A 350 15.86 1.99 -22.96
CA ILE A 350 16.83 0.93 -22.63
C ILE A 350 17.89 1.44 -21.62
N LYS A 351 18.17 2.75 -21.65
CA LYS A 351 19.15 3.40 -20.78
C LYS A 351 18.44 4.17 -19.67
N ALA A 352 18.97 4.05 -18.46
CA ALA A 352 18.49 4.80 -17.30
C ALA A 352 18.59 6.32 -17.52
N THR A 353 17.45 6.99 -17.48
CA THR A 353 17.37 8.46 -17.45
C THR A 353 17.58 8.99 -16.03
N LEU A 354 17.76 10.31 -15.88
CA LEU A 354 17.87 10.96 -14.57
C LEU A 354 16.66 10.67 -13.68
N ARG A 355 15.45 10.66 -14.25
CA ARG A 355 14.21 10.35 -13.54
C ARG A 355 14.25 8.96 -12.88
N HIS A 356 14.71 7.94 -13.61
CA HIS A 356 14.83 6.59 -13.06
C HIS A 356 15.78 6.55 -11.87
N LYS A 357 16.93 7.25 -11.99
CA LYS A 357 17.91 7.32 -10.89
C LYS A 357 17.32 8.00 -9.66
N ILE A 358 16.68 9.16 -9.82
CA ILE A 358 16.08 9.91 -8.71
C ILE A 358 14.99 9.09 -8.02
N LEU A 359 14.09 8.45 -8.76
CA LEU A 359 13.02 7.64 -8.17
C LEU A 359 13.55 6.39 -7.46
N THR A 360 14.61 5.76 -7.97
CA THR A 360 15.28 4.67 -7.26
C THR A 360 15.96 5.16 -5.97
N ILE A 361 16.62 6.33 -5.99
CA ILE A 361 17.18 6.95 -4.77
C ILE A 361 16.07 7.25 -3.77
N PHE A 362 14.98 7.87 -4.22
CA PHE A 362 13.80 8.12 -3.39
C PHE A 362 13.27 6.83 -2.75
N ALA A 363 13.13 5.76 -3.54
CA ALA A 363 12.68 4.48 -3.00
C ALA A 363 13.62 3.96 -1.91
N VAL A 364 14.94 3.98 -2.13
CA VAL A 364 15.92 3.55 -1.12
C VAL A 364 15.86 4.41 0.14
N LEU A 365 15.78 5.74 -0.02
CA LEU A 365 15.67 6.65 1.11
C LEU A 365 14.40 6.39 1.92
N TYR A 366 13.26 6.20 1.25
CA TYR A 366 11.99 5.90 1.89
C TYR A 366 12.04 4.57 2.67
N LEU A 367 12.56 3.51 2.04
CA LEU A 367 12.72 2.20 2.71
C LEU A 367 13.59 2.32 3.97
N THR A 368 14.68 3.08 3.87
CA THR A 368 15.61 3.33 4.97
C THR A 368 14.93 4.13 6.07
N GLU A 369 14.28 5.25 5.73
CA GLU A 369 13.54 6.08 6.66
C GLU A 369 12.53 5.27 7.46
N GLN A 370 11.67 4.49 6.78
CA GLN A 370 10.65 3.67 7.43
C GLN A 370 11.23 2.53 8.28
N ALA A 371 12.44 2.04 7.98
CA ALA A 371 13.14 1.07 8.83
C ALA A 371 13.64 1.69 10.14
N PHE A 372 14.12 2.93 10.09
CA PHE A 372 14.79 3.60 11.22
C PHE A 372 13.86 4.49 12.05
N LEU A 373 12.77 5.01 11.46
CA LEU A 373 11.86 5.92 12.13
C LEU A 373 11.26 5.36 13.44
N PRO A 374 10.90 4.06 13.54
CA PRO A 374 10.46 3.48 14.82
C PRO A 374 11.49 3.58 15.95
N TYR A 375 12.78 3.68 15.61
CA TYR A 375 13.89 3.79 16.56
C TYR A 375 14.35 5.23 16.77
N SER A 376 13.67 6.23 16.18
CA SER A 376 14.05 7.64 16.23
C SER A 376 14.00 8.30 17.61
N HIS A 377 13.75 7.54 18.69
CA HIS A 377 13.81 8.01 20.08
C HIS A 377 15.16 8.69 20.43
N PHE A 378 16.25 8.34 19.74
CA PHE A 378 17.53 9.05 19.91
C PHE A 378 17.58 10.43 19.23
N ILE A 379 16.72 10.66 18.24
CA ILE A 379 16.54 11.92 17.49
C ILE A 379 15.51 12.81 18.17
N THR A 380 14.40 12.24 18.66
CA THR A 380 13.29 12.98 19.28
C THR A 380 13.47 13.26 20.78
N LYS A 381 14.71 13.23 21.29
CA LYS A 381 15.05 13.56 22.69
C LYS A 381 14.41 14.90 23.07
N GLY A 382 13.26 14.85 23.74
CA GLY A 382 12.46 16.03 24.10
C GLY A 382 10.94 15.83 24.06
N TYR A 383 10.40 14.91 23.24
CA TYR A 383 8.95 14.68 23.14
C TYR A 383 8.43 13.45 23.91
N ASN A 384 9.31 12.71 24.59
CA ASN A 384 8.93 11.49 25.34
C ASN A 384 8.62 11.75 26.81
N ASN A 385 8.50 13.01 27.23
CA ASN A 385 8.25 13.35 28.62
C ASN A 385 6.78 13.71 28.80
N TRP A 386 5.91 12.70 28.89
CA TRP A 386 4.66 12.82 29.67
C TRP A 386 4.95 13.11 31.17
N THR A 387 6.22 13.07 31.59
CA THR A 387 6.71 13.38 32.93
C THR A 387 7.11 14.85 33.13
N ASN A 388 7.21 15.66 32.08
CA ASN A 388 7.54 17.08 32.23
C ASN A 388 6.27 17.92 32.22
N VAL A 389 5.59 17.92 33.35
CA VAL A 389 4.69 19.02 33.73
C VAL A 389 5.60 20.20 34.06
N ASN A 390 5.57 21.25 33.24
CA ASN A 390 6.04 22.58 33.62
C ASN A 390 4.86 23.43 34.07
#